data_AF-A0A0W0SCK3-F1
#
_entry.id   AF-A0A0W0SCK3-F1
#
_cell.length_a   1.000
_cell.length_b   1.000
_cell.length_c   1.000
_cell.angle_alpha   90.00
_cell.angle_beta   90.00
_cell.angle_gamma   90.00
#
_symmetry.space_group_name_H-M   'P 1'
#
loop_
_entity.id
_entity.type
_entity.pdbx_description
1 polymer ?
#
loop_
_entity_poly.entity_id
_entity_poly.type
_entity_poly.pdbx_seq_one_letter_code
_entity_poly.pdbx_strand_id
1 'polypeptide(L)'
;MEEQELICIDDIDMIAKDSEWEEALFHLYNKIKDMEKSTLIISGNQSPTTIPIQLADLRSRLSWGLVIQLMELNDEDKINTLKLHALKRGFDLPNSVGQFLLNRCSRNMHDLHNLLNRLDDASLAAQRKITIPFVKDILNI
;
A
#
# COMPACT_ATOMS: atom_id res chain seq x y z
N MET A 1 -0.49 24.75 1.19
CA MET A 1 -0.96 23.55 0.45
C MET A 1 -1.50 23.90 -0.92
N GLU A 2 -2.13 25.07 -1.11
CA GLU A 2 -2.82 25.44 -2.36
C GLU A 2 -1.89 25.75 -3.56
N GLU A 3 -0.57 25.71 -3.41
CA GLU A 3 0.40 25.87 -4.51
C GLU A 3 1.07 24.55 -4.93
N GLN A 4 0.59 23.41 -4.43
CA GLN A 4 1.20 22.12 -4.73
C GLN A 4 0.67 21.53 -6.05
N GLU A 5 1.59 21.04 -6.87
CA GLU A 5 1.27 20.35 -8.13
C GLU A 5 0.63 18.97 -7.91
N LEU A 6 0.82 18.37 -6.74
CA LEU A 6 0.28 17.06 -6.36
C LEU A 6 -0.19 17.06 -4.90
N ILE A 7 -1.42 16.61 -4.69
CA ILE A 7 -2.03 16.41 -3.38
C ILE A 7 -2.50 14.95 -3.30
N CYS A 8 -2.07 14.24 -2.26
CA CYS A 8 -2.46 12.86 -2.01
C CYS A 8 -3.22 12.78 -0.70
N ILE A 9 -4.37 12.09 -0.71
CA ILE A 9 -5.18 11.83 0.47
C ILE A 9 -5.35 10.32 0.59
N ASP A 10 -4.87 9.78 1.70
CA ASP A 10 -4.96 8.35 1.99
C ASP A 10 -6.20 8.07 2.85
N ASP A 11 -6.76 6.87 2.72
CA ASP A 11 -7.83 6.34 3.58
C ASP A 11 -9.04 7.26 3.73
N ILE A 12 -9.63 7.72 2.62
CA ILE A 12 -10.80 8.60 2.64
C ILE A 12 -12.02 8.01 3.37
N ASP A 13 -12.09 6.69 3.55
CA ASP A 13 -13.13 6.07 4.39
C ASP A 13 -13.11 6.57 5.84
N MET A 14 -11.97 7.05 6.34
CA MET A 14 -11.80 7.52 7.72
C MET A 14 -12.58 8.80 8.02
N ILE A 15 -12.89 9.60 7.01
CA ILE A 15 -13.69 10.83 7.17
C ILE A 15 -15.19 10.60 6.98
N ALA A 16 -15.61 9.38 6.66
CA ALA A 16 -17.01 9.09 6.41
C ALA A 16 -17.86 9.36 7.65
N LYS A 17 -19.02 10.00 7.42
CA LYS A 17 -19.98 10.43 8.47
C LYS A 17 -19.51 11.61 9.32
N ASP A 18 -18.33 12.17 9.03
CA ASP A 18 -17.90 13.44 9.62
C ASP A 18 -18.19 14.56 8.61
N SER A 19 -19.27 15.30 8.86
CA SER A 19 -19.74 16.34 7.94
C SER A 19 -18.73 17.45 7.72
N GLU A 20 -17.94 17.80 8.74
CA GLU A 20 -16.95 18.88 8.62
C GLU A 20 -15.82 18.45 7.68
N TRP A 21 -15.35 17.21 7.82
CA TRP A 21 -14.31 16.68 6.93
C TRP A 21 -14.81 16.41 5.52
N GLU A 22 -16.04 15.91 5.35
CA GLU A 22 -16.65 15.71 4.04
C GLU A 22 -16.78 17.05 3.28
N GLU A 23 -17.22 18.12 3.96
CA GLU A 23 -17.34 19.46 3.37
C GLU A 23 -15.97 20.08 3.06
N ALA A 24 -15.01 19.97 3.97
CA ALA A 24 -13.66 20.45 3.76
C ALA A 24 -13.00 19.79 2.52
N LEU A 25 -13.18 18.48 2.37
CA LEU A 25 -12.66 17.75 1.21
C LEU A 25 -13.38 18.15 -0.09
N PHE A 26 -14.69 18.37 -0.04
CA PHE A 26 -15.44 18.86 -1.20
C PHE A 26 -14.92 20.22 -1.67
N HIS A 27 -14.66 21.15 -0.75
CA HIS A 27 -14.08 22.44 -1.08
C HIS A 27 -12.66 22.32 -1.65
N LEU A 28 -11.83 21.45 -1.05
CA LEU A 28 -10.49 21.18 -1.57
C LEU A 28 -10.53 20.65 -3.02
N TYR A 29 -11.42 19.71 -3.30
CA TYR A 29 -11.60 19.16 -4.64
C TYR A 29 -11.95 20.25 -5.65
N ASN A 30 -12.94 21.10 -5.33
CA ASN A 30 -13.37 22.17 -6.24
C ASN A 30 -12.24 23.17 -6.50
N LYS A 31 -11.51 23.58 -5.45
CA LYS A 31 -10.35 24.47 -5.59
C LYS A 31 -9.28 23.88 -6.50
N ILE A 32 -8.91 22.62 -6.31
CA ILE A 32 -7.91 21.93 -7.13
C ILE A 32 -8.35 21.88 -8.60
N LYS A 33 -9.62 21.55 -8.83
CA LYS A 33 -10.20 21.50 -10.18
C LYS A 33 -10.15 22.87 -10.86
N ASP A 34 -10.47 23.94 -10.15
CA ASP A 34 -10.48 25.31 -10.68
C ASP A 34 -9.06 25.83 -10.98
N MET A 35 -8.03 25.32 -10.29
CA MET A 35 -6.64 25.70 -10.52
C MET A 35 -6.02 25.09 -11.79
N GLU A 36 -6.57 24.00 -12.31
CA GLU A 36 -6.13 23.22 -13.49
C GLU A 36 -4.64 22.77 -13.52
N LYS A 37 -3.86 23.07 -12.49
CA LYS A 37 -2.42 22.77 -12.38
C LYS A 37 -2.07 21.73 -11.32
N SER A 38 -3.04 21.36 -10.48
CA SER A 38 -2.85 20.47 -9.34
C SER A 38 -3.52 19.12 -9.59
N THR A 39 -2.80 18.04 -9.31
CA THR A 39 -3.31 16.67 -9.38
C THR A 39 -3.75 16.23 -8.00
N LEU A 40 -4.95 15.64 -7.89
CA LEU A 40 -5.46 15.05 -6.66
C LEU A 40 -5.50 13.52 -6.79
N ILE A 41 -4.81 12.83 -5.89
CA ILE A 41 -4.88 11.36 -5.76
C ILE A 41 -5.54 11.05 -4.43
N ILE A 42 -6.53 10.16 -4.46
CA ILE A 42 -7.26 9.73 -3.28
C ILE A 42 -7.23 8.21 -3.24
N SER A 43 -6.97 7.64 -2.06
CA SER A 43 -7.14 6.22 -1.81
C SER A 43 -8.35 5.97 -0.89
N GLY A 44 -8.88 4.75 -0.97
CA GLY A 44 -9.95 4.26 -0.12
C GLY A 44 -10.13 2.76 -0.31
N ASN A 45 -10.77 2.13 0.66
CA ASN A 45 -11.06 0.70 0.71
C ASN A 45 -12.35 0.34 -0.05
N GLN A 46 -13.14 1.34 -0.45
CA GLN A 46 -14.41 1.17 -1.14
C GLN A 46 -14.48 2.04 -2.38
N SER A 47 -15.32 1.65 -3.35
CA SER A 47 -15.55 2.48 -4.53
C SER A 47 -16.27 3.77 -4.14
N PRO A 48 -16.13 4.85 -4.94
CA PRO A 48 -16.89 6.09 -4.74
C PRO A 48 -18.41 5.91 -4.65
N THR A 49 -18.93 4.81 -5.21
CA THR A 49 -20.36 4.48 -5.19
C THR A 49 -20.83 3.76 -3.93
N THR A 50 -19.94 3.05 -3.22
CA THR A 50 -20.29 2.29 -2.01
C THR A 50 -19.73 2.88 -0.72
N ILE A 51 -18.78 3.81 -0.83
CA ILE A 51 -18.17 4.47 0.32
C ILE A 51 -19.22 5.18 1.18
N PRO A 52 -19.18 5.06 2.52
CA PRO A 52 -20.20 5.61 3.43
C PRO A 52 -20.12 7.13 3.65
N ILE A 53 -19.65 7.89 2.65
CA ILE A 53 -19.70 9.36 2.63
C ILE A 53 -21.15 9.79 2.55
N GLN A 54 -21.60 10.74 3.37
CA GLN A 54 -22.99 11.21 3.40
C GLN A 54 -23.26 12.27 2.33
N LEU A 55 -22.32 13.18 2.14
CA LEU A 55 -22.38 14.29 1.19
C LEU A 55 -22.42 13.77 -0.26
N ALA A 56 -23.59 13.88 -0.90
CA ALA A 56 -23.81 13.38 -2.25
C ALA A 56 -22.89 14.04 -3.28
N ASP A 57 -22.64 15.34 -3.14
CA ASP A 57 -21.78 16.09 -4.05
C ASP A 57 -20.34 15.57 -4.02
N LEU A 58 -19.80 15.27 -2.83
CA LEU A 58 -18.48 14.67 -2.69
C LEU A 58 -18.42 13.29 -3.38
N ARG A 59 -19.41 12.41 -3.18
CA ARG A 59 -19.47 11.11 -3.89
C ARG A 59 -19.48 11.27 -5.40
N SER A 60 -20.23 12.24 -5.91
CA SER A 60 -20.25 12.57 -7.34
C SER A 60 -18.90 13.07 -7.85
N ARG A 61 -18.18 13.88 -7.06
CA ARG A 61 -16.81 14.32 -7.41
C ARG A 61 -15.82 13.16 -7.45
N LEU A 62 -15.85 12.28 -6.46
CA LEU A 62 -15.00 11.09 -6.40
C LEU A 62 -15.23 10.17 -7.60
N SER A 63 -16.48 10.06 -8.07
CA SER A 63 -16.85 9.25 -9.23
C SER A 63 -16.53 9.91 -10.58
N TRP A 64 -16.30 11.23 -10.61
CA TRP A 64 -16.02 11.97 -11.83
C TRP A 64 -14.56 11.82 -12.30
N GLY A 65 -13.65 11.51 -11.38
CA GLY A 65 -12.23 11.26 -11.68
C GLY A 65 -11.95 9.85 -12.21
N LEU A 66 -10.66 9.58 -12.49
CA LEU A 66 -10.19 8.24 -12.82
C LEU A 66 -10.26 7.35 -11.57
N VAL A 67 -11.13 6.34 -11.60
CA VAL A 67 -11.27 5.35 -10.53
C VAL A 67 -10.57 4.07 -10.95
N ILE A 68 -9.58 3.65 -10.17
CA ILE A 68 -8.83 2.40 -10.39
C ILE A 68 -9.02 1.52 -9.17
N GLN A 69 -9.49 0.29 -9.39
CA GLN A 69 -9.49 -0.73 -8.36
C GLN A 69 -8.08 -1.35 -8.28
N LEU A 70 -7.43 -1.22 -7.13
CA LEU A 70 -6.19 -1.93 -6.85
C LEU A 70 -6.50 -3.39 -6.50
N MET A 71 -5.96 -4.29 -7.31
CA MET A 71 -6.07 -5.73 -7.09
C MET A 71 -4.91 -6.19 -6.21
N GLU A 72 -5.18 -7.12 -5.29
CA GLU A 72 -4.11 -7.79 -4.57
C GLU A 72 -3.22 -8.58 -5.53
N LEU A 73 -1.92 -8.62 -5.21
CA LEU A 73 -0.98 -9.46 -5.92
C LEU A 73 -1.32 -10.95 -5.70
N ASN A 74 -1.18 -11.76 -6.75
CA ASN A 74 -1.21 -13.20 -6.60
C ASN A 74 0.09 -13.70 -5.93
N ASP A 75 0.15 -14.98 -5.57
CA ASP A 75 1.30 -15.55 -4.85
C ASP A 75 2.61 -15.45 -5.67
N GLU A 76 2.55 -15.59 -6.99
CA GLU A 76 3.72 -15.46 -7.87
C GLU A 76 4.25 -14.01 -7.88
N ASP A 77 3.36 -13.04 -8.06
CA ASP A 77 3.70 -11.63 -8.04
C ASP A 77 4.20 -11.20 -6.67
N LYS A 78 3.65 -11.72 -5.56
CA LYS A 78 4.17 -11.50 -4.20
C LYS A 78 5.62 -11.97 -4.08
N ILE A 79 5.95 -13.16 -4.57
CA ILE A 79 7.33 -13.67 -4.55
C ILE A 79 8.24 -12.77 -5.40
N ASN A 80 7.81 -12.38 -6.60
CA ASN A 80 8.58 -11.50 -7.47
C ASN A 80 8.82 -10.13 -6.84
N THR A 81 7.80 -9.55 -6.19
CA THR A 81 7.91 -8.32 -5.41
C THR A 81 8.90 -8.47 -4.26
N LEU A 82 8.85 -9.57 -3.49
CA LEU A 82 9.81 -9.84 -2.42
C LEU A 82 11.25 -9.96 -2.94
N LYS A 83 11.45 -10.64 -4.07
CA LYS A 83 12.76 -10.76 -4.72
C LYS A 83 13.29 -9.42 -5.20
N LEU A 84 12.44 -8.59 -5.81
CA LEU A 84 12.81 -7.23 -6.21
C LEU A 84 13.22 -6.38 -5.01
N HIS A 85 12.48 -6.50 -3.91
CA HIS A 85 12.76 -5.83 -2.65
C HIS A 85 14.06 -6.31 -1.99
N ALA A 86 14.34 -7.61 -2.03
CA ALA A 86 15.60 -8.18 -1.57
C ALA A 86 16.79 -7.66 -2.39
N LEU A 87 16.66 -7.67 -3.71
CA LEU A 87 17.69 -7.19 -4.62
C LEU A 87 18.04 -5.71 -4.37
N LYS A 88 17.02 -4.86 -4.11
CA LYS A 88 17.22 -3.45 -3.75
C LYS A 88 17.99 -3.26 -2.43
N ARG A 89 17.93 -4.24 -1.52
CA ARG A 89 18.69 -4.26 -0.26
C ARG A 89 20.10 -4.88 -0.42
N GLY A 90 20.40 -5.45 -1.58
CA GLY A 90 21.72 -6.00 -1.90
C GLY A 90 21.86 -7.50 -1.64
N PHE A 91 20.76 -8.23 -1.43
CA PHE A 91 20.80 -9.69 -1.31
C PHE A 91 19.82 -10.38 -2.25
N ASP A 92 20.10 -11.64 -2.58
CA ASP A 92 19.19 -12.47 -3.36
C ASP A 92 18.24 -13.25 -2.44
N LEU A 93 16.97 -13.32 -2.80
CA LEU A 93 15.97 -14.12 -2.11
C LEU A 93 15.65 -15.35 -2.99
N PRO A 94 16.10 -16.55 -2.61
CA PRO A 94 15.80 -17.75 -3.39
C PRO A 94 14.30 -17.97 -3.49
N ASN A 95 13.83 -18.43 -4.66
CA ASN A 95 12.40 -18.68 -4.88
C ASN A 95 11.80 -19.65 -3.84
N SER A 96 12.57 -20.66 -3.43
CA SER A 96 12.19 -21.62 -2.40
C SER A 96 11.98 -20.97 -1.04
N VAL A 97 12.75 -19.93 -0.70
CA VAL A 97 12.55 -19.14 0.51
C VAL A 97 11.28 -18.31 0.39
N GLY A 98 11.08 -17.58 -0.72
CA GLY A 98 9.85 -16.81 -0.96
C GLY A 98 8.58 -17.66 -0.83
N GLN A 99 8.57 -18.85 -1.45
CA GLN A 99 7.48 -19.80 -1.32
C GLN A 99 7.29 -20.30 0.12
N PHE A 100 8.38 -20.53 0.85
CA PHE A 100 8.32 -20.92 2.25
C PHE A 100 7.67 -19.82 3.11
N LEU A 101 8.04 -18.55 2.88
CA LEU A 101 7.45 -17.41 3.60
C LEU A 101 5.93 -17.32 3.37
N LEU A 102 5.48 -17.43 2.13
CA LEU A 102 4.04 -17.41 1.81
C LEU A 102 3.28 -18.58 2.41
N ASN A 103 3.88 -19.78 2.43
CA ASN A 103 3.20 -20.99 2.88
C ASN A 103 3.19 -21.14 4.41
N ARG A 104 4.14 -20.53 5.12
CA ARG A 104 4.35 -20.77 6.56
C ARG A 104 4.25 -19.53 7.44
N CYS A 105 4.33 -18.33 6.87
CA CYS A 105 4.38 -17.08 7.65
C CYS A 105 3.11 -16.23 7.41
N SER A 106 3.01 -15.55 6.27
CA SER A 106 1.86 -14.69 5.96
C SER A 106 1.67 -14.57 4.45
N ARG A 107 0.44 -14.28 4.03
CA ARG A 107 0.09 -13.92 2.65
C ARG A 107 -0.13 -12.42 2.48
N ASN A 108 -0.09 -11.65 3.56
CA ASN A 108 -0.22 -10.20 3.54
C ASN A 108 1.13 -9.56 3.16
N MET A 109 1.11 -8.62 2.21
CA MET A 109 2.34 -8.02 1.68
C MET A 109 3.07 -7.15 2.70
N HIS A 110 2.34 -6.50 3.61
CA HIS A 110 2.93 -5.70 4.70
C HIS A 110 3.72 -6.59 5.67
N ASP A 111 3.12 -7.70 6.11
CA ASP A 111 3.79 -8.66 6.98
C ASP A 111 5.03 -9.26 6.32
N LEU A 112 4.91 -9.66 5.05
CA LEU A 112 6.02 -10.22 4.28
C LEU A 112 7.16 -9.21 4.10
N HIS A 113 6.84 -7.93 3.93
CA HIS A 113 7.85 -6.87 3.86
C HIS A 113 8.59 -6.70 5.20
N ASN A 114 7.85 -6.70 6.32
CA ASN A 114 8.44 -6.64 7.65
C ASN A 114 9.32 -7.86 7.94
N LEU A 115 8.87 -9.03 7.51
CA LEU A 115 9.65 -10.27 7.60
C LEU A 115 10.95 -10.18 6.80
N LEU A 116 10.89 -9.62 5.60
CA LEU A 116 12.05 -9.42 4.75
C LEU A 116 13.07 -8.47 5.39
N ASN A 117 12.62 -7.38 6.02
CA ASN A 117 13.49 -6.48 6.79
C ASN A 117 14.20 -7.22 7.93
N ARG A 118 13.44 -7.99 8.70
CA ARG A 118 13.98 -8.74 9.85
C ARG A 118 14.99 -9.82 9.42
N LEU A 119 14.77 -10.45 8.27
CA LEU A 119 15.70 -11.43 7.69
C LEU A 119 16.98 -10.76 7.16
N ASP A 120 16.88 -9.57 6.58
CA ASP A 120 18.02 -8.80 6.12
C ASP A 120 18.94 -8.41 7.29
N ASP A 121 18.38 -7.80 8.33
CA ASP A 121 19.11 -7.41 9.54
C ASP A 121 19.83 -8.62 10.17
N ALA A 122 19.13 -9.75 10.29
CA ALA A 122 19.70 -10.97 10.84
C ALA A 122 20.79 -11.57 9.94
N SER A 123 20.58 -11.56 8.62
CA SER A 123 21.52 -12.07 7.62
C SER A 123 22.83 -11.28 7.66
N LEU A 124 22.72 -9.95 7.75
CA LEU A 124 23.85 -9.04 7.89
C LEU A 124 24.61 -9.26 9.20
N ALA A 125 23.88 -9.33 10.32
CA ALA A 125 24.49 -9.55 11.64
C ALA A 125 25.22 -10.90 11.75
N ALA A 126 24.64 -11.95 11.17
CA ALA A 126 25.23 -13.29 11.16
C ALA A 126 26.25 -13.52 10.03
N GLN A 127 26.34 -12.60 9.05
CA GLN A 127 27.09 -12.76 7.80
C GLN A 127 26.76 -14.08 7.06
N ARG A 128 25.47 -14.48 7.08
CA ARG A 128 24.98 -15.74 6.50
C ARG A 128 23.98 -15.47 5.39
N LYS A 129 24.02 -16.29 4.33
CA LYS A 129 23.02 -16.22 3.27
C LYS A 129 21.63 -16.61 3.79
N ILE A 130 20.60 -15.94 3.28
CA ILE A 130 19.21 -16.29 3.56
C ILE A 130 18.87 -17.62 2.88
N THR A 131 18.57 -18.62 3.70
CA THR A 131 18.21 -19.98 3.31
C THR A 131 17.04 -20.45 4.17
N ILE A 132 16.32 -21.50 3.76
CA ILE A 132 15.19 -22.02 4.56
C ILE A 132 15.62 -22.36 6.01
N PRO A 133 16.74 -23.05 6.27
CA PRO A 133 17.19 -23.31 7.63
C PRO A 133 17.47 -22.02 8.42
N PHE A 134 18.06 -21.00 7.78
CA PHE A 134 18.31 -19.71 8.43
C PHE A 134 17.01 -18.99 8.79
N VAL A 135 16.04 -18.97 7.87
CA VAL A 135 14.73 -18.36 8.12
C VAL A 135 14.02 -19.03 9.30
N LYS A 136 14.04 -20.37 9.35
CA LYS A 136 13.49 -21.13 10.49
C LYS A 136 14.12 -20.75 11.82
N ASP A 137 15.45 -20.63 11.84
CA ASP A 137 16.25 -20.22 13.00
C ASP A 137 15.83 -18.82 13.50
N ILE A 138 15.73 -17.84 12.59
CA ILE A 138 15.37 -16.46 12.94
C ILE A 138 13.90 -16.31 13.38
N LEU A 139 13.01 -17.12 12.82
CA LEU A 139 11.57 -17.06 13.09
C LEU A 139 11.12 -18.03 14.19
N ASN A 140 12.01 -18.87 14.70
CA ASN A 140 11.73 -19.92 15.69
C ASN A 140 10.60 -20.87 15.25
N ILE A 141 10.66 -21.36 14.00
CA ILE A 141 9.66 -22.27 13.38
C ILE A 141 10.28 -23.49 12.69
#